data_AF-A0A846X2A1-F1
#
_entry.id   AF-A0A846X2A1-F1
#
_cell.length_a   1.000
_cell.length_b   1.000
_cell.length_c   1.000
_cell.angle_alpha   90.00
_cell.angle_beta   90.00
_cell.angle_gamma   90.00
#
_symmetry.space_group_name_H-M   'P 1'
#
loop_
_entity.id
_entity.type
_entity.pdbx_description
1 polymer ?
#
loop_
_entity_poly.entity_id
_entity_poly.type
_entity_poly.pdbx_seq_one_letter_code
_entity_poly.pdbx_strand_id
1 'polypeptide(L)'
;MDLVRDLLRGVVPVHVLHHAAENGGVYGAWMTDELAHHGYRISPGTLYPLLQRLEDAGLLTSQEQTVDGRVRRVYTATTAGIDELGNLRRVIGELSGELLDPSPREDNSC
;
A
#
# COMPACT_ATOMS: atom_id res chain seq x y z
N MET A 1 10.86 2.28 21.59
CA MET A 1 10.25 2.66 20.30
C MET A 1 11.01 1.92 19.23
N ASP A 2 10.32 1.10 18.43
CA ASP A 2 10.92 0.30 17.36
C ASP A 2 10.58 0.99 16.03
N LEU A 3 11.40 1.96 15.65
CA LEU A 3 11.13 2.86 14.53
C LEU A 3 11.00 2.10 13.20
N VAL A 4 11.78 1.02 13.04
CA VAL A 4 11.68 0.15 11.88
C VAL A 4 10.30 -0.47 11.85
N ARG A 5 9.85 -1.13 12.92
CA ARG A 5 8.51 -1.73 12.97
C ARG A 5 7.39 -0.72 12.71
N ASP A 6 7.51 0.51 13.20
CA ASP A 6 6.50 1.55 13.03
C ASP A 6 6.40 2.03 11.57
N LEU A 7 7.54 2.32 10.93
CA LEU A 7 7.60 2.65 9.49
C LEU A 7 6.97 1.54 8.64
N LEU A 8 7.33 0.31 9.00
CA LEU A 8 7.08 -0.90 8.25
C LEU A 8 5.54 -1.18 8.34
N ARG A 9 4.87 -0.83 9.45
CA ARG A 9 3.39 -0.81 9.57
C ARG A 9 2.76 0.31 8.73
N GLY A 10 3.42 1.46 8.66
CA GLY A 10 2.97 2.62 7.89
C GLY A 10 2.99 2.40 6.37
N VAL A 11 3.83 1.51 5.85
CA VAL A 11 3.90 1.21 4.40
C VAL A 11 2.90 0.14 3.95
N VAL A 12 2.22 -0.55 4.86
CA VAL A 12 1.22 -1.58 4.53
C VAL A 12 0.07 -1.02 3.68
N PRO A 13 -0.59 0.11 4.06
CA PRO A 13 -1.64 0.69 3.24
C PRO A 13 -1.16 1.09 1.84
N VAL A 14 0.11 1.50 1.73
CA VAL A 14 0.74 1.85 0.45
C VAL A 14 0.84 0.63 -0.47
N HIS A 15 1.24 -0.54 0.06
CA HIS A 15 1.29 -1.78 -0.71
C HIS A 15 -0.09 -2.22 -1.17
N VAL A 16 -1.08 -2.15 -0.28
CA VAL A 16 -2.47 -2.47 -0.63
C VAL A 16 -2.95 -1.59 -1.77
N LEU A 17 -2.75 -0.28 -1.68
CA LEU A 17 -3.19 0.68 -2.68
C LEU A 17 -2.43 0.53 -4.00
N HIS A 18 -1.13 0.24 -3.92
CA HIS A 18 -0.27 -0.05 -5.07
C HIS A 18 -0.82 -1.22 -5.88
N HIS A 19 -1.03 -2.38 -5.26
CA HIS A 19 -1.53 -3.56 -5.95
C HIS A 19 -3.01 -3.43 -6.34
N ALA A 20 -3.83 -2.71 -5.56
CA ALA A 20 -5.21 -2.44 -5.94
C ALA A 20 -5.33 -1.56 -7.20
N ALA A 21 -4.27 -0.79 -7.53
CA ALA A 21 -4.17 -0.02 -8.76
C ALA A 21 -3.62 -0.82 -9.96
N GLU A 22 -3.10 -2.04 -9.73
CA GLU A 22 -2.64 -2.93 -10.80
C GLU A 22 -3.81 -3.67 -11.48
N ASN A 23 -3.55 -4.20 -12.68
CA ASN A 23 -4.57 -4.82 -13.52
C ASN A 23 -5.15 -6.08 -12.84
N GLY A 24 -6.37 -5.98 -12.29
CA GLY A 24 -7.12 -7.11 -11.72
C GLY A 24 -7.57 -6.93 -10.27
N GLY A 25 -7.11 -5.89 -9.58
CA GLY A 25 -7.43 -5.66 -8.17
C GLY A 25 -6.82 -6.71 -7.24
N VAL A 26 -7.17 -6.65 -5.95
CA VAL A 26 -6.56 -7.47 -4.91
C VAL A 26 -7.60 -8.28 -4.14
N TYR A 27 -7.20 -9.49 -3.76
CA TYR A 27 -7.95 -10.36 -2.85
C TYR A 27 -7.32 -10.28 -1.46
N GLY A 28 -8.13 -10.27 -0.40
CA GLY A 28 -7.61 -10.24 0.98
C GLY A 28 -6.67 -11.42 1.30
N ALA A 29 -6.97 -12.62 0.79
CA ALA A 29 -6.10 -13.79 0.96
C ALA A 29 -4.76 -13.61 0.22
N TRP A 30 -4.81 -13.21 -1.05
CA TRP A 30 -3.60 -12.94 -1.84
C TRP A 30 -2.72 -11.86 -1.20
N MET A 31 -3.33 -10.78 -0.69
CA MET A 31 -2.61 -9.70 -0.02
C MET A 31 -1.90 -10.16 1.27
N THR A 32 -2.49 -11.12 1.99
CA THR A 32 -1.86 -11.70 3.18
C THR A 32 -0.59 -12.47 2.80
N ASP A 33 -0.65 -13.25 1.73
CA ASP A 33 0.49 -14.01 1.22
C ASP A 33 1.56 -13.08 0.63
N GLU A 34 1.17 -12.11 -0.20
CA GLU A 34 2.08 -11.12 -0.80
C GLU A 34 2.87 -10.36 0.26
N LEU A 35 2.17 -9.81 1.27
CA LEU A 35 2.83 -9.12 2.38
C LEU A 35 3.78 -10.06 3.14
N ALA A 36 3.43 -11.34 3.32
CA ALA A 36 4.30 -12.30 3.96
C ALA A 36 5.59 -12.56 3.17
N HIS A 37 5.53 -12.55 1.83
CA HIS A 37 6.72 -12.64 0.96
C HIS A 37 7.66 -11.44 1.13
N HIS A 38 7.12 -10.25 1.39
CA HIS A 38 7.89 -9.04 1.71
C HIS A 38 8.37 -8.97 3.17
N GLY A 39 8.27 -10.08 3.92
CA GLY A 39 8.66 -10.18 5.33
C GLY A 39 7.60 -9.67 6.32
N TYR A 40 6.40 -9.35 5.84
CA TYR A 40 5.30 -8.79 6.61
C TYR A 40 4.20 -9.80 6.92
N ARG A 41 4.24 -10.40 8.11
CA ARG A 41 3.14 -11.26 8.56
C ARG A 41 1.99 -10.42 9.10
N ILE A 42 0.99 -10.19 8.26
CA ILE A 42 -0.27 -9.55 8.67
C ILE A 42 -1.33 -10.61 8.90
N SER A 43 -2.01 -10.53 10.05
CA SER A 43 -3.15 -11.40 10.30
C SER A 43 -4.38 -10.91 9.52
N PRO A 44 -5.30 -11.80 9.12
CA PRO A 44 -6.59 -11.41 8.58
C PRO A 44 -7.31 -10.36 9.45
N GLY A 45 -7.21 -10.48 10.78
CA GLY A 45 -7.80 -9.54 11.74
C GLY A 45 -7.19 -8.14 11.73
N THR A 46 -6.08 -7.93 11.03
CA THR A 46 -5.47 -6.61 10.79
C THR A 46 -5.69 -6.13 9.37
N LEU A 47 -5.66 -7.05 8.40
CA LEU A 47 -5.84 -6.72 6.99
C LEU A 47 -7.27 -6.27 6.67
N TYR A 48 -8.29 -7.03 7.09
CA TYR A 48 -9.68 -6.69 6.73
C TYR A 48 -10.15 -5.34 7.31
N PRO A 49 -9.82 -4.98 8.56
CA PRO A 49 -10.09 -3.63 9.04
C PRO A 49 -9.34 -2.54 8.27
N LEU A 50 -8.11 -2.80 7.81
CA LEU A 50 -7.39 -1.86 6.96
C LEU A 50 -8.09 -1.66 5.61
N LEU A 51 -8.48 -2.76 4.95
CA LEU A 51 -9.22 -2.71 3.68
C LEU A 51 -10.53 -1.94 3.83
N GLN A 52 -11.26 -2.17 4.92
CA GLN A 52 -12.49 -1.44 5.22
C GLN A 52 -12.24 0.06 5.39
N ARG A 53 -11.20 0.46 6.13
CA ARG A 53 -10.86 1.90 6.28
C ARG A 53 -10.49 2.56 4.96
N LEU A 54 -9.79 1.87 4.08
CA LEU A 54 -9.42 2.41 2.76
C LEU A 54 -10.65 2.54 1.84
N GLU A 55 -11.60 1.62 1.95
CA GLU A 55 -12.90 1.67 1.28
C GLU A 55 -13.78 2.81 1.83
N ASP A 56 -13.86 2.95 3.16
CA ASP A 56 -14.58 4.04 3.84
C ASP A 56 -13.99 5.43 3.51
N ALA A 57 -12.67 5.49 3.31
CA ALA A 57 -11.97 6.70 2.85
C ALA A 57 -12.14 6.97 1.34
N GLY A 58 -12.83 6.08 0.61
CA GLY A 58 -13.06 6.22 -0.83
C GLY A 58 -11.83 5.94 -1.69
N LEU A 59 -10.75 5.40 -1.13
CA LEU A 59 -9.52 5.07 -1.85
C LEU A 59 -9.61 3.71 -2.55
N LEU A 60 -10.41 2.80 -1.99
CA LEU A 60 -10.74 1.51 -2.59
C LEU A 60 -12.23 1.41 -2.86
N THR A 61 -12.60 0.57 -3.81
CA THR A 61 -13.95 0.05 -3.98
C THR A 61 -13.89 -1.48 -3.99
N SER A 62 -14.96 -2.14 -3.53
CA SER A 62 -15.04 -3.59 -3.53
C SER A 62 -16.18 -4.12 -4.39
N GLN A 63 -15.95 -5.27 -5.03
CA GLN A 63 -16.95 -6.00 -5.80
C GLN A 63 -16.89 -7.48 -5.45
N GLU A 64 -18.06 -8.11 -5.35
CA GLU A 64 -18.14 -9.56 -5.23
C GLU A 64 -18.02 -10.20 -6.61
N GLN A 65 -17.07 -11.11 -6.75
CA GLN A 65 -16.87 -11.90 -7.96
C GLN A 65 -16.98 -13.38 -7.61
N THR A 66 -17.70 -14.12 -8.44
CA THR A 66 -17.76 -15.58 -8.33
C THR A 66 -16.67 -16.18 -9.20
N VAL A 67 -15.65 -16.76 -8.56
CA VAL A 67 -14.55 -17.46 -9.22
C VAL A 67 -14.61 -18.92 -8.78
N ASP A 68 -14.75 -19.84 -9.74
CA ASP A 68 -14.86 -21.29 -9.50
C ASP A 68 -15.96 -21.67 -8.50
N GLY A 69 -17.13 -20.99 -8.58
CA GLY A 69 -18.26 -21.23 -7.70
C GLY A 69 -18.09 -20.69 -6.27
N ARG A 70 -17.02 -19.94 -5.99
CA ARG A 70 -16.79 -19.28 -4.69
C ARG A 70 -16.89 -17.78 -4.84
N VAL A 71 -17.70 -17.15 -3.98
CA VAL A 71 -17.79 -15.68 -3.88
C VAL A 71 -16.51 -15.16 -3.23
N ARG A 72 -15.85 -14.23 -3.90
CA ARG A 72 -14.65 -13.54 -3.42
C ARG A 72 -14.85 -12.04 -3.57
N ARG A 73 -14.46 -11.28 -2.54
CA ARG A 73 -14.44 -9.82 -2.60
C ARG A 73 -13.12 -9.35 -3.20
N VAL A 74 -13.21 -8.63 -4.31
CA VAL A 74 -12.09 -8.02 -5.03
C VAL A 74 -12.08 -6.53 -4.72
N TYR A 75 -10.91 -6.00 -4.37
CA TYR A 75 -10.73 -4.58 -4.09
C TYR A 75 -9.94 -3.95 -5.23
N THR A 76 -10.42 -2.81 -5.73
CA THR A 76 -9.72 -2.03 -6.76
C THR A 76 -9.55 -0.59 -6.28
N ALA A 77 -8.46 0.04 -6.69
CA ALA A 77 -8.23 1.45 -6.41
C ALA A 77 -9.24 2.30 -7.18
N THR A 78 -9.81 3.30 -6.49
CA THR A 78 -10.62 4.33 -7.13
C THR A 78 -9.72 5.38 -7.79
N THR A 79 -10.30 6.33 -8.53
CA THR A 79 -9.55 7.51 -9.01
C THR A 79 -8.86 8.24 -7.85
N ALA A 80 -9.57 8.46 -6.74
CA ALA A 80 -9.00 9.08 -5.55
C ALA A 80 -7.87 8.24 -4.94
N GLY A 81 -8.00 6.91 -4.95
CA GLY A 81 -6.94 6.00 -4.53
C GLY A 81 -5.68 6.08 -5.40
N ILE A 82 -5.85 6.21 -6.71
CA ILE A 82 -4.72 6.36 -7.65
C ILE A 82 -4.02 7.70 -7.44
N ASP A 83 -4.78 8.78 -7.25
CA ASP A 83 -4.23 10.11 -6.96
C ASP A 83 -3.44 10.10 -5.65
N GLU A 84 -4.00 9.48 -4.60
CA GLU A 84 -3.34 9.36 -3.30
C GLU A 84 -2.07 8.49 -3.38
N LEU A 85 -2.09 7.42 -4.17
CA LEU A 85 -0.89 6.64 -4.45
C LEU A 85 0.21 7.49 -5.12
N GLY A 86 -0.17 8.42 -6.00
CA GLY A 86 0.75 9.39 -6.59
C GLY A 86 1.40 10.30 -5.53
N ASN A 87 0.60 10.82 -4.59
CA ASN A 87 1.11 11.61 -3.45
C ASN A 87 2.09 10.82 -2.59
N LEU A 88 1.74 9.57 -2.25
CA LEU A 88 2.57 8.68 -1.46
C LEU A 88 3.91 8.38 -2.15
N ARG A 89 3.89 8.08 -3.45
CA ARG A 89 5.10 7.85 -4.25
C ARG A 89 6.05 9.05 -4.23
N ARG A 90 5.51 10.27 -4.31
CA ARG A 90 6.31 11.50 -4.24
C ARG A 90 7.00 11.64 -2.88
N VAL A 91 6.26 11.48 -1.78
CA VAL A 91 6.80 11.58 -0.41
C VAL A 91 7.87 10.51 -0.16
N ILE A 92 7.60 9.26 -0.55
CA ILE A 92 8.56 8.17 -0.39
C ILE A 92 9.81 8.41 -1.25
N GLY A 93 9.65 8.90 -2.48
CA GLY A 93 10.76 9.23 -3.37
C GLY A 93 11.65 10.34 -2.81
N GLU A 94 11.07 11.40 -2.28
CA GLU A 94 11.79 12.51 -1.62
C GLU A 94 12.60 12.00 -0.42
N LEU A 95 11.94 11.28 0.50
CA LEU A 95 12.61 10.70 1.66
C LEU A 95 13.73 9.72 1.27
N SER A 96 13.49 8.88 0.27
CA SER A 96 14.48 7.92 -0.21
C SER A 96 15.69 8.63 -0.82
N GLY A 97 15.46 9.70 -1.58
CA GLY A 97 16.52 10.54 -2.12
C GLY A 97 17.38 11.18 -1.03
N GLU A 98 16.77 11.75 0.02
CA GLU A 98 17.51 12.34 1.13
C GLU A 98 18.32 11.33 1.95
N LEU A 99 17.80 10.12 2.12
CA LEU A 99 18.44 9.09 2.96
C LEU A 99 19.49 8.26 2.22
N LEU A 100 19.29 8.01 0.93
CA LEU A 100 20.11 7.08 0.15
C LEU A 100 21.14 7.78 -0.75
N ASP A 101 21.00 9.09 -0.97
CA ASP A 101 21.95 9.88 -1.76
C ASP A 101 22.84 10.72 -0.81
N PRO A 102 24.08 10.28 -0.52
CA PRO A 102 24.95 10.93 0.46
C PRO A 102 25.66 12.18 -0.08
N SER A 103 25.32 12.66 -1.28
CA SER A 103 25.96 13.85 -1.83
C SER A 103 25.66 15.04 -0.92
N PRO A 104 26.67 15.69 -0.32
CA PRO A 104 26.46 16.99 0.29
C PRO A 104 25.83 17.87 -0.78
N ARG A 105 24.78 18.63 -0.43
CA ARG A 105 24.47 19.81 -1.21
C ARG A 105 25.72 20.68 -1.12
N GLU A 106 26.60 20.59 -2.11
CA GLU A 106 27.64 21.58 -2.31
C GLU A 106 26.90 22.87 -2.65
N ASP A 107 26.60 23.62 -1.60
CA ASP A 107 26.29 25.03 -1.67
C ASP A 107 27.55 25.73 -2.19
N ASN A 108 27.87 25.54 -3.48
CA ASN A 108 28.85 26.34 -4.21
C ASN A 108 28.22 27.69 -4.49
N SER A 109 28.09 28.47 -3.41
CA SER A 109 28.07 29.91 -3.48
C SER A 109 29.53 30.37 -3.62
N CYS A 110 29.95 30.62 -4.85
CA CYS A 110 31.06 31.52 -5.15
C CYS A 110 30.74 32.34 -6.39
#